data_AF-A0A3B6KGY1-F1
#
_entry.id   AF-A0A3B6KGY1-F1
#
_cell.length_a   1.000
_cell.length_b   1.000
_cell.length_c   1.000
_cell.angle_alpha   90.00
_cell.angle_beta   90.00
_cell.angle_gamma   90.00
#
_symmetry.space_group_name_H-M   'P 1'
#
loop_
_entity.id
_entity.type
_entity.pdbx_description
1 polymer ?
#
loop_
_entity_poly.entity_id
_entity_poly.type
_entity_poly.pdbx_seq_one_letter_code
_entity_poly.pdbx_strand_id
1 'polypeptide(L)'
;MKSLSLYFLLLVSVAALPLHASASQEARLREFTSSRRGSVSSTDTFRVRNIADRVAGSLSAGSSVSDQSSMKAADKITALPGQPEGVDFNQYGGYVTVDEENGRALFYYLVESPSGASEKPLVLWLNGGPGCSSLGFGAMQELGPFRVAEDNKTLSRNINAWNNVANVIFLESPAGVGFSYSNTSSDYDLSGDERTADDAYVFLVKWLERFPEYKDRAFYISGESFAGHYVPELAATILLHNTYNNRTIVNLQGNGREPVSGREEEHPGGHRLRLDP
;
A
#
# COMPACT_ATOMS: atom_id res chain seq x y z
N MET A 1 59.09 -20.80 1.41
CA MET A 1 57.88 -21.62 1.57
C MET A 1 57.05 -21.01 2.68
N LYS A 2 56.14 -20.09 2.36
CA LYS A 2 55.39 -19.27 3.32
C LYS A 2 53.92 -19.15 2.89
N SER A 3 53.06 -19.19 3.90
CA SER A 3 51.66 -18.75 3.93
C SER A 3 50.56 -19.73 3.51
N LEU A 4 50.32 -20.75 4.34
CA LEU A 4 48.97 -21.28 4.59
C LEU A 4 48.35 -20.45 5.75
N SER A 5 47.72 -19.33 5.45
CA SER A 5 46.84 -18.63 6.40
C SER A 5 46.06 -17.56 5.62
N LEU A 6 44.82 -17.86 5.22
CA LEU A 6 43.75 -16.87 5.02
C LEU A 6 42.38 -17.48 4.68
N TYR A 7 42.28 -18.77 4.32
CA TYR A 7 41.01 -19.35 3.86
C TYR A 7 40.12 -19.98 4.94
N PHE A 8 40.55 -20.03 6.21
CA PHE A 8 39.76 -20.64 7.30
C PHE A 8 38.99 -19.64 8.18
N LEU A 9 39.14 -18.32 7.92
CA LEU A 9 38.44 -17.26 8.66
C LEU A 9 37.27 -16.63 7.91
N LEU A 10 36.98 -17.08 6.68
CA LEU A 10 35.83 -16.59 5.90
C LEU A 10 34.64 -17.56 5.85
N LEU A 11 34.73 -18.73 6.49
CA LEU A 11 33.70 -19.78 6.43
C LEU A 11 32.92 -19.98 7.74
N VAL A 12 33.07 -19.08 8.72
CA VAL A 12 32.35 -19.16 10.01
C VAL A 12 31.40 -17.97 10.26
N SER A 13 31.31 -16.98 9.36
CA SER A 13 30.43 -15.82 9.56
C SER A 13 29.14 -15.79 8.72
N VAL A 14 28.85 -16.81 7.89
CA VAL A 14 27.62 -16.85 7.06
C VAL A 14 26.65 -17.94 7.53
N ALA A 15 26.62 -18.21 8.84
CA ALA A 15 25.66 -19.12 9.45
C ALA A 15 25.10 -18.55 10.76
N ALA A 16 24.69 -17.28 10.76
CA ALA A 16 23.82 -16.69 11.78
C ALA A 16 23.42 -15.26 11.38
N LEU A 17 22.65 -15.09 10.30
CA LEU A 17 21.81 -13.91 10.19
C LEU A 17 20.40 -14.35 10.60
N PRO A 18 19.92 -13.90 11.76
CA PRO A 18 18.67 -14.38 12.30
C PRO A 18 17.54 -13.82 11.46
N LEU A 19 16.56 -14.70 11.29
CA LEU A 19 15.18 -14.49 10.88
C LEU A 19 14.48 -13.45 11.79
N HIS A 20 14.96 -12.19 11.85
CA HIS A 20 14.56 -11.23 12.90
C HIS A 20 14.56 -9.75 12.47
N ALA A 21 14.34 -9.45 11.20
CA ALA A 21 14.16 -8.06 10.75
C ALA A 21 12.68 -7.64 10.63
N SER A 22 11.77 -8.54 10.20
CA SER A 22 10.35 -8.20 10.01
C SER A 22 9.57 -8.06 11.32
N ALA A 23 9.97 -8.78 12.37
CA ALA A 23 9.32 -8.72 13.68
C ALA A 23 9.52 -7.37 14.39
N SER A 24 10.47 -6.52 13.97
CA SER A 24 10.85 -5.33 14.75
C SER A 24 10.01 -4.08 14.46
N GLN A 25 9.55 -3.85 13.22
CA GLN A 25 8.76 -2.66 12.90
C GLN A 25 7.29 -2.84 13.26
N GLU A 26 6.73 -4.04 13.04
CA GLU A 26 5.42 -4.40 13.55
C GLU A 26 5.38 -4.37 15.08
N ALA A 27 6.39 -4.92 15.76
CA ALA A 27 6.46 -4.84 17.22
C ALA A 27 6.61 -3.41 17.70
N ARG A 28 7.39 -2.55 17.02
CA ARG A 28 7.52 -1.13 17.37
C ARG A 28 6.25 -0.33 17.11
N LEU A 29 5.51 -0.62 16.05
CA LEU A 29 4.20 -0.02 15.80
C LEU A 29 3.21 -0.49 16.87
N ARG A 30 3.16 -1.79 17.15
CA ARG A 30 2.33 -2.36 18.22
C ARG A 30 2.73 -1.83 19.59
N GLU A 31 4.00 -1.59 19.86
CA GLU A 31 4.53 -0.99 21.09
C GLU A 31 4.21 0.50 21.17
N PHE A 32 4.34 1.25 20.07
CA PHE A 32 3.89 2.63 19.97
C PHE A 32 2.38 2.75 20.21
N THR A 33 1.58 1.85 19.65
CA THR A 33 0.12 1.80 19.88
C THR A 33 -0.21 1.33 21.30
N SER A 34 0.53 0.35 21.84
CA SER A 34 0.30 -0.21 23.18
C SER A 34 0.76 0.72 24.30
N SER A 35 1.84 1.50 24.08
CA SER A 35 2.28 2.56 25.00
C SER A 35 1.25 3.68 25.10
N ARG A 36 0.45 3.91 24.05
CA ARG A 36 -0.75 4.78 24.10
C ARG A 36 -1.95 4.09 24.76
N ARG A 37 -2.10 2.77 24.63
CA ARG A 37 -3.21 1.98 25.24
C ARG A 37 -3.15 1.92 26.78
N GLY A 38 -1.97 2.04 27.40
CA GLY A 38 -1.82 2.10 28.85
C GLY A 38 -2.39 3.37 29.50
N SER A 39 -2.71 4.39 28.68
CA SER A 39 -3.32 5.64 29.09
C SER A 39 -4.44 5.99 28.11
N VAL A 40 -5.54 5.25 28.14
CA VAL A 40 -6.77 5.68 27.46
C VAL A 40 -7.29 6.94 28.16
N SER A 41 -6.74 8.07 27.76
CA SER A 41 -7.21 9.39 28.13
C SER A 41 -8.54 9.66 27.41
N SER A 42 -9.39 10.50 28.00
CA SER A 42 -10.62 10.99 27.35
C SER A 42 -10.32 11.58 25.96
N THR A 43 -9.13 12.15 25.77
CA THR A 43 -8.65 12.69 24.49
C THR A 43 -8.48 11.63 23.41
N ASP A 44 -7.97 10.43 23.74
CA ASP A 44 -7.79 9.38 22.74
C ASP A 44 -9.11 8.71 22.37
N THR A 45 -10.02 8.56 23.34
CA THR A 45 -11.39 8.09 23.05
C THR A 45 -12.12 9.08 22.14
N PHE A 46 -11.92 10.39 22.36
CA PHE A 46 -12.48 11.44 21.52
C PHE A 46 -11.90 11.39 20.10
N ARG A 47 -10.58 11.19 19.94
CA ARG A 47 -9.93 11.01 18.62
C ARG A 47 -10.45 9.79 17.87
N VAL A 48 -10.60 8.66 18.55
CA VAL A 48 -11.12 7.40 17.95
C VAL A 48 -12.59 7.54 17.53
N ARG A 49 -13.42 8.29 18.27
CA ARG A 49 -14.79 8.59 17.84
C ARG A 49 -14.81 9.52 16.63
N ASN A 50 -14.03 10.60 16.69
CA ASN A 50 -13.94 11.57 15.60
C ASN A 50 -13.54 10.89 14.28
N ILE A 51 -12.53 10.01 14.29
CA ILE A 51 -12.10 9.32 13.08
C ILE A 51 -13.18 8.38 12.51
N ALA A 52 -13.92 7.67 13.39
CA ALA A 52 -15.02 6.82 12.95
C ALA A 52 -16.18 7.63 12.37
N ASP A 53 -16.50 8.77 12.98
CA ASP A 53 -17.57 9.66 12.52
C ASP A 53 -17.26 10.27 11.14
N ARG A 54 -15.98 10.53 10.84
CA ARG A 54 -15.52 11.09 9.55
C ARG A 54 -15.86 10.20 8.35
N VAL A 55 -15.78 8.88 8.51
CA VAL A 55 -16.03 7.91 7.42
C VAL A 55 -17.38 7.19 7.52
N ALA A 56 -18.13 7.41 8.61
CA ALA A 56 -19.39 6.71 8.87
C ALA A 56 -20.42 6.87 7.74
N GLY A 57 -20.52 8.08 7.17
CA GLY A 57 -21.40 8.35 6.03
C GLY A 57 -21.03 7.48 4.82
N SER A 58 -19.75 7.45 4.46
CA SER A 58 -19.24 6.69 3.32
C SER A 58 -19.37 5.16 3.47
N LEU A 59 -19.36 4.64 4.70
CA LEU A 59 -19.46 3.20 4.99
C LEU A 59 -20.90 2.70 5.23
N SER A 60 -21.89 3.60 5.28
CA SER A 60 -23.28 3.26 5.60
C SER A 60 -24.06 2.62 4.43
N ALA A 61 -23.56 2.73 3.20
CA ALA A 61 -24.17 2.18 2.00
C ALA A 61 -23.84 0.68 1.84
N GLY A 62 -24.66 -0.20 2.41
CA GLY A 62 -24.53 -1.65 2.23
C GLY A 62 -25.00 -2.10 0.85
N SER A 63 -24.13 -2.76 0.07
CA SER A 63 -24.52 -3.46 -1.15
C SER A 63 -24.75 -4.95 -0.87
N SER A 64 -25.65 -5.61 -1.61
CA SER A 64 -25.92 -7.04 -1.39
C SER A 64 -24.74 -7.91 -1.85
N VAL A 65 -24.64 -9.15 -1.32
CA VAL A 65 -23.57 -10.09 -1.71
C VAL A 65 -23.60 -10.40 -3.21
N SER A 66 -24.79 -10.50 -3.81
CA SER A 66 -24.94 -10.71 -5.26
C SER A 66 -24.43 -9.52 -6.07
N ASP A 67 -24.63 -8.30 -5.58
CA ASP A 67 -24.14 -7.09 -6.24
C ASP A 67 -22.62 -7.06 -6.21
N GLN A 68 -22.02 -7.33 -5.04
CA GLN A 68 -20.56 -7.37 -4.87
C GLN A 68 -19.90 -8.43 -5.75
N SER A 69 -20.48 -9.63 -5.83
CA SER A 69 -19.97 -10.68 -6.73
C SER A 69 -20.05 -10.27 -8.21
N SER A 70 -21.10 -9.54 -8.60
CA SER A 70 -21.28 -9.07 -9.97
C SER A 70 -20.28 -7.95 -10.30
N MET A 71 -20.05 -7.02 -9.37
CA MET A 71 -19.03 -5.97 -9.51
C MET A 71 -17.63 -6.56 -9.62
N LYS A 72 -17.28 -7.54 -8.77
CA LYS A 72 -16.00 -8.25 -8.87
C LYS A 72 -15.81 -8.93 -10.24
N ALA A 73 -16.86 -9.56 -10.76
CA ALA A 73 -16.81 -10.20 -12.07
C ALA A 73 -16.65 -9.17 -13.20
N ALA A 74 -17.28 -8.00 -13.08
CA ALA A 74 -17.14 -6.89 -14.03
C ALA A 74 -15.73 -6.28 -14.01
N ASP A 75 -15.09 -6.22 -12.85
CA ASP A 75 -13.72 -5.71 -12.70
C ASP A 75 -12.65 -6.68 -13.27
N LYS A 76 -13.04 -7.90 -13.68
CA LYS A 76 -12.09 -8.92 -14.16
C LYS A 76 -11.46 -8.49 -15.49
N ILE A 77 -10.14 -8.40 -15.52
CA ILE A 77 -9.38 -8.16 -16.75
C ILE A 77 -9.02 -9.50 -17.37
N THR A 78 -9.53 -9.78 -18.57
CA THR A 78 -9.23 -11.02 -19.32
C THR A 78 -7.85 -10.96 -19.97
N ALA A 79 -7.52 -9.85 -20.62
CA ALA A 79 -6.20 -9.54 -21.16
C ALA A 79 -6.05 -8.02 -21.33
N LEU A 80 -4.87 -7.48 -21.04
CA LEU A 80 -4.50 -6.12 -21.38
C LEU A 80 -4.05 -6.04 -22.86
N PRO A 81 -4.25 -4.90 -23.54
CA PRO A 81 -3.65 -4.67 -24.84
C PRO A 81 -2.12 -4.87 -24.79
N GLY A 82 -1.59 -5.67 -25.72
CA GLY A 82 -0.15 -5.95 -25.78
C GLY A 82 0.37 -6.90 -24.70
N GLN A 83 -0.49 -7.47 -23.86
CA GLN A 83 -0.10 -8.47 -22.85
C GLN A 83 0.51 -9.72 -23.50
N PRO A 84 1.60 -10.28 -22.95
CA PRO A 84 2.16 -11.53 -23.45
C PRO A 84 1.19 -12.70 -23.23
N GLU A 85 1.29 -13.71 -24.09
CA GLU A 85 0.57 -14.97 -23.90
C GLU A 85 1.07 -15.72 -22.65
N GLY A 86 0.24 -16.63 -22.12
CA GLY A 86 0.63 -17.49 -21.00
C GLY A 86 0.68 -16.77 -19.65
N VAL A 87 -0.06 -15.67 -19.48
CA VAL A 87 -0.29 -15.07 -18.15
C VAL A 87 -1.12 -16.03 -17.31
N ASP A 88 -0.55 -16.42 -16.18
CA ASP A 88 -0.97 -17.49 -15.28
C ASP A 88 -1.51 -16.96 -13.95
N PHE A 89 -1.87 -15.68 -13.90
CA PHE A 89 -2.47 -15.04 -12.75
C PHE A 89 -3.71 -14.25 -13.13
N ASN A 90 -4.56 -14.05 -12.14
CA ASN A 90 -5.74 -13.22 -12.25
C ASN A 90 -5.39 -11.75 -12.05
N GLN A 91 -6.09 -10.88 -12.78
CA GLN A 91 -5.99 -9.43 -12.63
C GLN A 91 -7.39 -8.80 -12.65
N TYR A 92 -7.54 -7.73 -11.90
CA TYR A 92 -8.77 -6.98 -11.76
C TYR A 92 -8.48 -5.49 -11.78
N GLY A 93 -9.35 -4.69 -12.37
CA GLY A 93 -9.25 -3.25 -12.34
C GLY A 93 -10.63 -2.61 -12.40
N GLY A 94 -10.82 -1.59 -11.58
CA GLY A 94 -12.12 -0.95 -11.45
C GLY A 94 -12.10 0.15 -10.40
N TYR A 95 -13.30 0.61 -10.05
CA TYR A 95 -13.50 1.73 -9.15
C TYR A 95 -14.19 1.31 -7.86
N VAL A 96 -13.82 1.98 -6.77
CA VAL A 96 -14.56 1.95 -5.52
C VAL A 96 -14.91 3.38 -5.14
N THR A 97 -16.21 3.68 -5.02
CA THR A 97 -16.70 4.98 -4.57
C THR A 97 -16.42 5.13 -3.09
N VAL A 98 -15.64 6.15 -2.71
CA VAL A 98 -15.25 6.45 -1.33
C VAL A 98 -16.08 7.58 -0.72
N ASP A 99 -16.81 8.33 -1.56
CA ASP A 99 -17.75 9.36 -1.15
C ASP A 99 -18.88 9.44 -2.19
N GLU A 100 -20.08 9.03 -1.78
CA GLU A 100 -21.24 9.01 -2.68
C GLU A 100 -21.78 10.43 -2.92
N GLU A 101 -21.66 11.34 -1.95
CA GLU A 101 -22.19 12.71 -2.05
C GLU A 101 -21.41 13.52 -3.07
N ASN A 102 -20.08 13.44 -3.03
CA ASN A 102 -19.21 14.12 -3.98
C ASN A 102 -18.93 13.29 -5.24
N GLY A 103 -19.41 12.04 -5.30
CA GLY A 103 -19.10 11.11 -6.39
C GLY A 103 -17.60 10.88 -6.53
N ARG A 104 -16.88 10.73 -5.41
CA ARG A 104 -15.43 10.50 -5.37
C ARG A 104 -15.16 9.00 -5.42
N ALA A 105 -14.38 8.58 -6.40
CA ALA A 105 -14.05 7.17 -6.63
C ALA A 105 -12.56 6.96 -6.89
N LEU A 106 -12.00 5.93 -6.26
CA LEU A 106 -10.61 5.54 -6.44
C LEU A 106 -10.50 4.34 -7.38
N PHE A 107 -9.62 4.44 -8.37
CA PHE A 107 -9.24 3.36 -9.27
C PHE A 107 -8.20 2.46 -8.61
N TYR A 108 -8.34 1.15 -8.81
CA TYR A 108 -7.36 0.17 -8.39
C TYR A 108 -7.02 -0.80 -9.52
N TYR A 109 -5.83 -1.37 -9.44
CA TYR A 109 -5.41 -2.53 -10.24
C TYR A 109 -4.88 -3.61 -9.29
N LEU A 110 -5.57 -4.75 -9.19
CA LEU A 110 -5.17 -5.92 -8.43
C LEU A 110 -4.53 -6.94 -9.38
N VAL A 111 -3.39 -7.48 -8.95
CA VAL A 111 -2.75 -8.64 -9.58
C VAL A 111 -2.54 -9.73 -8.53
N GLU A 112 -3.11 -10.89 -8.79
CA GLU A 112 -2.96 -12.04 -7.91
C GLU A 112 -1.63 -12.73 -8.13
N SER A 113 -1.24 -13.58 -7.17
CA SER A 113 -0.08 -14.44 -7.33
C SER A 113 -0.36 -15.56 -8.33
N PRO A 114 0.56 -15.87 -9.26
CA PRO A 114 0.37 -16.97 -10.22
C PRO A 114 0.30 -18.34 -9.56
N SER A 115 0.84 -18.47 -8.34
CA SER A 115 0.84 -19.73 -7.59
C SER A 115 0.38 -19.50 -6.15
N GLY A 116 -0.66 -20.21 -5.72
CA GLY A 116 -1.12 -20.18 -4.34
C GLY A 116 -1.71 -18.83 -3.90
N ALA A 117 -2.32 -18.06 -4.81
CA ALA A 117 -2.93 -16.76 -4.50
C ALA A 117 -3.79 -16.77 -3.22
N SER A 118 -4.56 -17.86 -3.02
CA SER A 118 -5.42 -18.09 -1.86
C SER A 118 -4.68 -18.32 -0.53
N GLU A 119 -3.35 -18.33 -0.51
CA GLU A 119 -2.50 -18.48 0.67
C GLU A 119 -1.57 -17.27 0.87
N LYS A 120 -1.25 -16.55 -0.21
CA LYS A 120 -0.32 -15.42 -0.21
C LYS A 120 -0.91 -14.16 0.42
N PRO A 121 -0.08 -13.32 1.09
CA PRO A 121 -0.53 -12.08 1.71
C PRO A 121 -1.10 -11.09 0.69
N LEU A 122 -1.85 -10.11 1.18
CA LEU A 122 -2.32 -8.96 0.40
C LEU A 122 -1.42 -7.76 0.69
N VAL A 123 -0.95 -7.09 -0.36
CA VAL A 123 -0.11 -5.90 -0.26
C VAL A 123 -0.80 -4.75 -0.98
N LEU A 124 -1.04 -3.65 -0.28
CA LEU A 124 -1.41 -2.37 -0.90
C LEU A 124 -0.13 -1.60 -1.22
N TRP A 125 0.03 -1.20 -2.48
CA TRP A 125 1.13 -0.35 -2.93
C TRP A 125 0.64 1.07 -3.25
N LEU A 126 1.37 2.06 -2.73
CA LEU A 126 1.13 3.49 -2.94
C LEU A 126 2.41 4.18 -3.43
N ASN A 127 2.38 4.78 -4.62
CA ASN A 127 3.40 5.76 -4.98
C ASN A 127 3.08 7.12 -4.32
N GLY A 128 4.12 7.95 -4.15
CA GLY A 128 4.04 9.25 -3.49
C GLY A 128 3.76 10.42 -4.44
N GLY A 129 4.68 11.39 -4.48
CA GLY A 129 4.56 12.64 -5.23
C GLY A 129 4.58 13.86 -4.30
N PRO A 130 3.45 14.24 -3.66
CA PRO A 130 2.09 13.69 -3.74
C PRO A 130 1.49 13.76 -5.15
N GLY A 131 0.60 12.83 -5.51
CA GLY A 131 -0.13 12.84 -6.78
C GLY A 131 0.42 11.96 -7.90
N CYS A 132 1.44 11.13 -7.64
CA CYS A 132 1.97 10.18 -8.62
C CYS A 132 1.11 8.91 -8.69
N SER A 133 0.93 8.38 -9.90
CA SER A 133 0.12 7.18 -10.14
C SER A 133 0.82 5.90 -9.69
N SER A 134 0.18 5.13 -8.81
CA SER A 134 0.62 3.79 -8.42
C SER A 134 0.54 2.76 -9.54
N LEU A 135 -0.36 2.96 -10.51
CA LEU A 135 -0.44 2.13 -11.70
C LEU A 135 0.74 2.45 -12.64
N GLY A 136 0.95 3.73 -12.93
CA GLY A 136 1.96 4.19 -13.87
C GLY A 136 3.40 3.93 -13.42
N PHE A 137 3.71 4.18 -12.15
CA PHE A 137 5.03 3.90 -11.59
C PHE A 137 5.10 2.48 -11.02
N GLY A 138 4.39 2.22 -9.92
CA GLY A 138 4.41 0.93 -9.22
C GLY A 138 4.15 -0.26 -10.13
N ALA A 139 3.00 -0.29 -10.82
CA ALA A 139 2.61 -1.46 -11.60
C ALA A 139 3.40 -1.61 -12.90
N MET A 140 3.63 -0.53 -13.63
CA MET A 140 4.17 -0.58 -15.00
C MET A 140 5.68 -0.36 -15.10
N GLN A 141 6.30 0.29 -14.12
CA GLN A 141 7.73 0.65 -14.15
C GLN A 141 8.55 0.01 -13.02
N GLU A 142 7.93 -0.38 -11.90
CA GLU A 142 8.66 -0.78 -10.68
C GLU A 142 8.44 -2.25 -10.27
N LEU A 143 7.30 -2.62 -9.68
CA LEU A 143 7.14 -3.95 -9.06
C LEU A 143 5.96 -4.76 -9.55
N GLY A 144 5.13 -4.20 -10.42
CA GLY A 144 4.04 -4.95 -11.03
C GLY A 144 4.50 -6.01 -12.03
N PRO A 145 3.55 -6.82 -12.52
CA PRO A 145 3.82 -8.05 -13.28
C PRO A 145 4.29 -7.79 -14.70
N PHE A 146 4.17 -6.56 -15.18
CA PHE A 146 4.48 -6.18 -16.55
C PHE A 146 5.39 -4.95 -16.61
N ARG A 147 6.08 -4.83 -17.74
CA ARG A 147 6.78 -3.62 -18.17
C ARG A 147 6.25 -3.20 -19.52
N VAL A 148 6.08 -1.89 -19.72
CA VAL A 148 5.85 -1.33 -21.05
C VAL A 148 7.12 -1.53 -21.87
N ALA A 149 6.99 -2.18 -23.02
CA ALA A 149 8.11 -2.38 -23.93
C ALA A 149 8.49 -1.09 -24.66
N GLU A 150 9.67 -1.05 -25.27
CA GLU A 150 10.20 0.13 -25.98
C GLU A 150 9.30 0.61 -27.13
N ASP A 151 8.46 -0.27 -27.68
CA ASP A 151 7.50 0.07 -28.73
C ASP A 151 6.28 0.87 -28.22
N ASN A 152 6.17 1.07 -26.89
CA ASN A 152 5.07 1.72 -26.18
C ASN A 152 3.68 1.13 -26.51
N LYS A 153 3.64 -0.14 -26.94
CA LYS A 153 2.41 -0.83 -27.39
C LYS A 153 2.28 -2.21 -26.77
N THR A 154 3.39 -2.88 -26.52
CA THR A 154 3.43 -4.23 -25.95
C THR A 154 3.88 -4.19 -24.50
N LEU A 155 3.50 -5.25 -23.78
CA LEU A 155 3.92 -5.51 -22.42
C LEU A 155 4.87 -6.71 -22.40
N SER A 156 5.87 -6.66 -21.51
CA SER A 156 6.74 -7.79 -21.22
C SER A 156 6.59 -8.21 -19.76
N ARG A 157 6.70 -9.51 -19.47
CA ARG A 157 6.57 -10.03 -18.11
C ARG A 157 7.76 -9.58 -17.26
N ASN A 158 7.49 -9.04 -16.07
CA ASN A 158 8.50 -8.74 -15.07
C ASN A 158 8.77 -10.01 -14.23
N ILE A 159 9.95 -10.60 -14.40
CA ILE A 159 10.34 -11.81 -13.66
C ILE A 159 10.55 -11.56 -12.16
N ASN A 160 10.76 -10.31 -11.75
CA ASN A 160 10.98 -9.90 -10.37
C ASN A 160 9.74 -9.24 -9.75
N ALA A 161 8.57 -9.43 -10.36
CA ALA A 161 7.33 -8.82 -9.89
C ALA A 161 6.97 -9.28 -8.48
N TRP A 162 6.45 -8.36 -7.68
CA TRP A 162 6.07 -8.67 -6.30
C TRP A 162 4.86 -9.61 -6.22
N ASN A 163 4.05 -9.70 -7.27
CA ASN A 163 2.95 -10.67 -7.30
C ASN A 163 3.44 -12.13 -7.33
N ASN A 164 4.73 -12.38 -7.59
CA ASN A 164 5.31 -13.72 -7.41
C ASN A 164 5.25 -14.21 -5.95
N VAL A 165 5.13 -13.32 -4.96
CA VAL A 165 5.11 -13.66 -3.53
C VAL A 165 3.93 -13.10 -2.76
N ALA A 166 3.07 -12.28 -3.39
CA ALA A 166 1.91 -11.63 -2.78
C ALA A 166 0.78 -11.45 -3.79
N ASN A 167 -0.41 -11.08 -3.31
CA ASN A 167 -1.43 -10.43 -4.14
C ASN A 167 -1.24 -8.92 -3.95
N VAL A 168 -1.14 -8.15 -5.03
CA VAL A 168 -0.75 -6.73 -4.96
C VAL A 168 -1.84 -5.84 -5.53
N ILE A 169 -2.28 -4.86 -4.74
CA ILE A 169 -3.20 -3.79 -5.15
C ILE A 169 -2.37 -2.53 -5.40
N PHE A 170 -2.43 -2.01 -6.61
CA PHE A 170 -1.95 -0.66 -6.94
C PHE A 170 -3.13 0.29 -6.88
N LEU A 171 -3.13 1.19 -5.89
CA LEU A 171 -4.22 2.14 -5.66
C LEU A 171 -3.81 3.52 -6.17
N GLU A 172 -4.62 4.11 -7.04
CA GLU A 172 -4.45 5.51 -7.45
C GLU A 172 -5.15 6.42 -6.45
N SER A 173 -4.36 7.16 -5.67
CA SER A 173 -4.84 7.98 -4.56
C SER A 173 -3.95 9.20 -4.38
N PRO A 174 -4.51 10.37 -4.01
CA PRO A 174 -5.94 10.66 -3.81
C PRO A 174 -6.74 10.77 -5.12
N ALA A 175 -8.03 11.12 -5.03
CA ALA A 175 -8.85 11.42 -6.20
C ALA A 175 -8.22 12.56 -7.05
N GLY A 176 -8.22 12.40 -8.37
CA GLY A 176 -7.48 13.24 -9.32
C GLY A 176 -6.14 12.65 -9.76
N VAL A 177 -5.65 11.60 -9.09
CA VAL A 177 -4.45 10.86 -9.51
C VAL A 177 -4.84 9.79 -10.53
N GLY A 178 -4.20 9.85 -11.70
CA GLY A 178 -4.39 8.86 -12.76
C GLY A 178 -5.84 8.77 -13.22
N PHE A 179 -6.46 7.61 -13.00
CA PHE A 179 -7.84 7.32 -13.33
C PHE A 179 -8.83 7.62 -12.19
N SER A 180 -8.37 7.85 -10.96
CA SER A 180 -9.21 8.22 -9.81
C SER A 180 -9.78 9.63 -9.97
N TYR A 181 -11.03 9.85 -9.57
CA TYR A 181 -11.74 11.11 -9.84
C TYR A 181 -12.72 11.50 -8.72
N SER A 182 -13.17 12.75 -8.77
CA SER A 182 -14.34 13.27 -8.05
C SER A 182 -15.26 14.02 -9.02
N ASN A 183 -16.57 13.86 -8.84
CA ASN A 183 -17.57 14.66 -9.56
C ASN A 183 -17.65 16.09 -9.01
N THR A 184 -17.13 16.32 -7.80
CA THR A 184 -17.07 17.64 -7.16
C THR A 184 -15.67 18.24 -7.33
N SER A 185 -15.54 19.28 -8.15
CA SER A 185 -14.24 19.86 -8.50
C SER A 185 -13.45 20.44 -7.32
N SER A 186 -14.12 20.93 -6.28
CA SER A 186 -13.43 21.45 -5.09
C SER A 186 -12.69 20.37 -4.30
N ASP A 187 -12.98 19.08 -4.50
CA ASP A 187 -12.24 18.01 -3.81
C ASP A 187 -10.76 17.99 -4.19
N TYR A 188 -10.42 18.44 -5.40
CA TYR A 188 -9.04 18.48 -5.88
C TYR A 188 -8.19 19.50 -5.09
N ASP A 189 -8.81 20.58 -4.59
CA ASP A 189 -8.13 21.60 -3.79
C ASP A 189 -8.10 21.27 -2.28
N LEU A 190 -8.88 20.29 -1.85
CA LEU A 190 -9.05 19.89 -0.45
C LEU A 190 -8.30 18.60 -0.09
N SER A 191 -7.49 18.09 -1.01
CA SER A 191 -6.66 16.91 -0.77
C SER A 191 -5.59 17.19 0.28
N GLY A 192 -5.37 16.22 1.18
CA GLY A 192 -4.37 16.27 2.25
C GLY A 192 -4.22 14.91 2.92
N ASP A 193 -3.19 14.74 3.75
CA ASP A 193 -2.82 13.44 4.35
C ASP A 193 -4.02 12.77 5.05
N GLU A 194 -4.76 13.53 5.85
CA GLU A 194 -5.90 13.05 6.65
C GLU A 194 -7.07 12.55 5.78
N ARG A 195 -7.41 13.28 4.70
CA ARG A 195 -8.47 12.88 3.76
C ARG A 195 -8.03 11.70 2.90
N THR A 196 -6.77 11.70 2.49
CA THR A 196 -6.18 10.62 1.68
C THR A 196 -6.19 9.30 2.45
N ALA A 197 -5.85 9.33 3.73
CA ALA A 197 -5.90 8.15 4.59
C ALA A 197 -7.34 7.66 4.83
N ASP A 198 -8.29 8.56 5.04
CA ASP A 198 -9.70 8.21 5.22
C ASP A 198 -10.31 7.58 3.95
N ASP A 199 -10.12 8.22 2.79
CA ASP A 199 -10.61 7.70 1.52
C ASP A 199 -9.97 6.34 1.20
N ALA A 200 -8.66 6.16 1.46
CA ALA A 200 -8.00 4.88 1.29
C ALA A 200 -8.49 3.80 2.28
N TYR A 201 -8.86 4.19 3.50
CA TYR A 201 -9.49 3.28 4.46
C TYR A 201 -10.89 2.86 4.00
N VAL A 202 -11.73 3.81 3.57
CA VAL A 202 -13.06 3.52 2.99
C VAL A 202 -12.93 2.61 1.77
N PHE A 203 -11.98 2.91 0.89
CA PHE A 203 -11.63 2.07 -0.25
C PHE A 203 -11.37 0.63 0.21
N LEU A 204 -10.48 0.42 1.19
CA LEU A 204 -10.12 -0.93 1.66
C LEU A 204 -11.32 -1.68 2.24
N VAL A 205 -12.16 -1.03 3.05
CA VAL A 205 -13.33 -1.67 3.65
C VAL A 205 -14.32 -2.11 2.56
N LYS A 206 -14.68 -1.20 1.64
CA LYS A 206 -15.59 -1.51 0.53
C LYS A 206 -14.98 -2.52 -0.45
N TRP A 207 -13.68 -2.44 -0.71
CA TRP A 207 -12.97 -3.40 -1.55
C TRP A 207 -12.98 -4.80 -0.94
N LEU A 208 -12.82 -4.94 0.38
CA LEU A 208 -12.94 -6.22 1.08
C LEU A 208 -14.36 -6.79 1.09
N GLU A 209 -15.40 -5.96 0.92
CA GLU A 209 -16.76 -6.46 0.67
C GLU A 209 -16.88 -7.06 -0.74
N ARG A 210 -16.23 -6.45 -1.73
CA ARG A 210 -16.16 -6.95 -3.11
C ARG A 210 -15.29 -8.20 -3.26
N PHE A 211 -14.20 -8.27 -2.48
CA PHE A 211 -13.22 -9.36 -2.47
C PHE A 211 -13.17 -10.04 -1.08
N PRO A 212 -14.27 -10.70 -0.65
CA PRO A 212 -14.40 -11.21 0.71
C PRO A 212 -13.38 -12.30 1.06
N GLU A 213 -12.81 -13.00 0.08
CA GLU A 213 -11.77 -14.01 0.29
C GLU A 213 -10.44 -13.45 0.84
N TYR A 214 -10.30 -12.13 0.91
CA TYR A 214 -9.12 -11.44 1.45
C TYR A 214 -9.30 -10.91 2.88
N LYS A 215 -10.51 -10.97 3.48
CA LYS A 215 -10.81 -10.33 4.79
C LYS A 215 -9.86 -10.76 5.92
N ASP A 216 -9.53 -12.05 5.98
CA ASP A 216 -8.65 -12.59 7.03
C ASP A 216 -7.18 -12.64 6.61
N ARG A 217 -6.86 -12.16 5.39
CA ARG A 217 -5.51 -12.25 4.86
C ARG A 217 -4.54 -11.36 5.61
N ALA A 218 -3.32 -11.84 5.84
CA ALA A 218 -2.21 -10.99 6.25
C ALA A 218 -2.09 -9.80 5.27
N PHE A 219 -2.30 -8.58 5.78
CA PHE A 219 -2.33 -7.36 4.99
C PHE A 219 -1.13 -6.48 5.32
N TYR A 220 -0.48 -5.97 4.27
CA TYR A 220 0.66 -5.06 4.38
C TYR A 220 0.41 -3.81 3.53
N ILE A 221 0.93 -2.69 4.00
CA ILE A 221 0.92 -1.43 3.26
C ILE A 221 2.36 -1.06 2.94
N SER A 222 2.65 -0.83 1.67
CA SER A 222 3.97 -0.42 1.22
C SER A 222 3.84 0.78 0.28
N GLY A 223 4.92 1.56 0.21
CA GLY A 223 4.96 2.67 -0.73
C GLY A 223 6.32 3.34 -0.80
N GLU A 224 6.40 4.29 -1.72
CA GLU A 224 7.63 4.99 -2.07
C GLU A 224 7.44 6.52 -2.07
N SER A 225 8.54 7.26 -1.87
CA SER A 225 8.55 8.74 -1.82
C SER A 225 7.60 9.31 -0.74
N PHE A 226 6.71 10.25 -1.11
CA PHE A 226 5.71 10.85 -0.21
C PHE A 226 4.74 9.82 0.38
N ALA A 227 4.67 8.59 -0.14
CA ALA A 227 3.95 7.51 0.54
C ALA A 227 4.54 7.18 1.91
N GLY A 228 5.75 7.66 2.24
CA GLY A 228 6.25 7.69 3.62
C GLY A 228 5.35 8.46 4.60
N HIS A 229 4.45 9.33 4.12
CA HIS A 229 3.36 9.94 4.89
C HIS A 229 2.08 9.10 4.80
N TYR A 230 1.68 8.69 3.59
CA TYR A 230 0.43 7.95 3.37
C TYR A 230 0.38 6.62 4.10
N VAL A 231 1.47 5.85 4.06
CA VAL A 231 1.56 4.51 4.63
C VAL A 231 1.36 4.51 6.15
N PRO A 232 2.10 5.31 6.95
CA PRO A 232 1.87 5.34 8.40
C PRO A 232 0.52 5.97 8.78
N GLU A 233 0.04 6.98 8.04
CA GLU A 233 -1.26 7.61 8.30
C GLU A 233 -2.39 6.59 8.10
N LEU A 234 -2.40 5.89 6.97
CA LEU A 234 -3.39 4.83 6.70
C LEU A 234 -3.29 3.67 7.69
N ALA A 235 -2.08 3.26 8.07
CA ALA A 235 -1.88 2.23 9.08
C ALA A 235 -2.49 2.64 10.43
N ALA A 236 -2.29 3.89 10.85
CA ALA A 236 -2.90 4.43 12.06
C ALA A 236 -4.43 4.46 11.96
N THR A 237 -4.98 4.93 10.84
CA THR A 237 -6.42 4.97 10.56
C THR A 237 -7.04 3.57 10.67
N ILE A 238 -6.42 2.54 10.10
CA ILE A 238 -6.89 1.15 10.20
C ILE A 238 -6.92 0.66 11.66
N LEU A 239 -5.83 0.89 12.41
CA LEU A 239 -5.74 0.45 13.81
C LEU A 239 -6.79 1.13 14.69
N LEU A 240 -7.03 2.42 14.48
CA LEU A 240 -8.04 3.18 15.21
C LEU A 240 -9.45 2.65 14.92
N HIS A 241 -9.77 2.35 13.66
CA HIS A 241 -11.07 1.80 13.30
C HIS A 241 -11.27 0.36 13.79
N ASN A 242 -10.25 -0.50 13.72
CA ASN A 242 -10.32 -1.83 14.33
C ASN A 242 -10.61 -1.74 15.83
N THR A 243 -9.99 -0.76 16.51
CA THR A 243 -10.20 -0.50 17.94
C THR A 243 -11.62 0.01 18.21
N TYR A 244 -12.10 1.01 17.45
CA TYR A 244 -13.45 1.56 17.60
C TYR A 244 -14.53 0.49 17.43
N ASN A 245 -14.39 -0.38 16.43
CA ASN A 245 -15.35 -1.42 16.12
C ASN A 245 -15.20 -2.68 17.01
N ASN A 246 -14.19 -2.71 17.87
CA ASN A 246 -13.84 -3.87 18.70
C ASN A 246 -13.73 -5.19 17.90
N ARG A 247 -13.25 -5.10 16.65
CA ARG A 247 -13.04 -6.23 15.73
C ARG A 247 -11.97 -5.88 14.70
N THR A 248 -11.27 -6.89 14.20
CA THR A 248 -10.34 -6.73 13.06
C THR A 248 -11.14 -6.65 11.76
N ILE A 249 -11.25 -5.46 11.19
CA ILE A 249 -11.85 -5.26 9.86
C ILE A 249 -10.79 -5.49 8.78
N VAL A 250 -9.60 -4.94 8.99
CA VAL A 250 -8.42 -5.13 8.14
C VAL A 250 -7.32 -5.77 8.98
N ASN A 251 -6.82 -6.94 8.55
CA ASN A 251 -5.82 -7.72 9.27
C ASN A 251 -4.39 -7.21 8.98
N LEU A 252 -4.10 -5.96 9.39
CA LEU A 252 -2.82 -5.30 9.19
C LEU A 252 -1.69 -5.99 10.00
N GLN A 253 -0.69 -6.52 9.29
CA GLN A 253 0.50 -7.17 9.86
C GLN A 253 1.74 -6.28 9.79
N GLY A 254 1.82 -5.30 8.88
CA GLY A 254 2.98 -4.42 8.84
C GLY A 254 2.90 -3.32 7.79
N ASN A 255 3.84 -2.38 7.89
CA ASN A 255 4.05 -1.34 6.90
C ASN A 255 5.53 -1.26 6.49
N GLY A 256 5.80 -0.87 5.24
CA GLY A 256 7.15 -0.83 4.67
C GLY A 256 7.39 0.37 3.75
N ARG A 257 8.65 0.81 3.65
CA ARG A 257 9.13 1.85 2.73
C ARG A 257 10.28 1.28 1.91
N GLU A 258 10.31 1.54 0.60
CA GLU A 258 11.52 1.29 -0.19
C GLU A 258 12.58 2.37 0.12
N PRO A 259 13.83 2.00 0.47
CA PRO A 259 14.88 2.97 0.72
C PRO A 259 15.27 3.67 -0.58
N VAL A 260 15.19 5.01 -0.59
CA VAL A 260 15.73 5.84 -1.68
C VAL A 260 17.22 5.55 -1.79
N SER A 261 17.67 4.98 -2.92
CA SER A 261 19.10 4.81 -3.19
C SER A 261 19.73 6.16 -3.51
N GLY A 262 20.11 6.90 -2.48
CA GLY A 262 20.84 8.16 -2.60
C GLY A 262 21.60 8.43 -1.31
N ARG A 263 22.93 8.40 -1.37
CA ARG A 263 23.78 8.85 -0.25
C ARG A 263 23.55 10.34 -0.05
N GLU A 264 22.93 10.73 1.06
CA GLU A 264 23.25 11.99 1.71
C GLU A 264 24.13 11.66 2.91
N GLU A 265 25.44 11.88 2.76
CA GLU A 265 26.32 12.09 3.90
C GLU A 265 25.98 13.45 4.50
N GLU A 266 25.26 13.46 5.63
CA GLU A 266 25.27 14.61 6.53
C GLU A 266 26.68 14.72 7.15
N HIS A 267 27.44 15.74 6.75
CA HIS A 267 28.62 16.18 7.49
C HIS A 267 28.20 17.08 8.65
N PRO A 268 28.57 16.75 9.91
CA PRO A 268 28.28 17.60 11.05
C PRO A 268 29.38 18.66 11.19
N GLY A 269 29.01 19.93 11.20
CA GLY A 269 29.90 21.02 11.60
C GLY A 269 29.77 22.25 10.72
N GLY A 270 29.11 23.28 11.24
CA GLY A 270 29.07 24.57 10.59
C GLY A 270 30.47 25.22 10.54
N HIS A 271 30.71 25.97 9.47
CA HIS A 271 31.16 27.35 9.56
C HIS A 271 30.96 28.02 8.20
N ARG A 272 30.33 29.20 8.24
CA ARG A 272 30.10 30.11 7.13
C ARG A 272 31.46 30.65 6.65
N LEU A 273 31.80 30.41 5.39
CA LEU A 273 32.79 31.19 4.66
C LEU A 273 32.19 31.70 3.36
N ARG A 274 32.10 33.02 3.29
CA ARG A 274 31.77 33.84 2.13
C ARG A 274 33.08 34.14 1.45
N LEU A 275 33.24 33.78 0.17
CA LEU A 275 34.25 34.36 -0.71
C LEU A 275 33.66 34.46 -2.11
N ASP A 276 33.59 35.70 -2.58
CA ASP A 276 34.06 36.16 -3.89
C ASP A 276 34.05 37.69 -3.83
N PRO A 277 35.09 38.40 -4.32
CA PRO A 277 36.51 38.07 -4.46
C PRO A 277 37.38 38.58 -3.29
#